data_AF-A0A6P8DUT5-F1
#
_entry.id   AF-A0A6P8DUT5-F1
#
_cell.length_a   1.000
_cell.length_b   1.000
_cell.length_c   1.000
_cell.angle_alpha   90.00
_cell.angle_beta   90.00
_cell.angle_gamma   90.00
#
_symmetry.space_group_name_H-M   'P 1'
#
loop_
_entity.id
_entity.type
_entity.pdbx_description
1 polymer ?
#
loop_
_entity_poly.entity_id
_entity_poly.type
_entity_poly.pdbx_seq_one_letter_code
_entity_poly.pdbx_strand_id
1 'polypeptide(L)'
;MAFTWLGTATAGGCWTATEAKKVTVIVDVLARLVATGCDYYRLPITTGTKVMINMKSMNPSSCILSDNRLTGPNFSDWLRNLNNVLNMEALGYILETQEIELPSGDATSDQQDAYDQWSIDDTKVRYYMFASLSNELQKQHENIKSSREILKNLRKLYGENSRIARYEISKELFRARMQEGTEVAAHV
;
A
#
# COMPACT_ATOMS: atom_id res chain seq x y z
N MET A 1 19.82 -29.68 -5.35
CA MET A 1 20.70 -30.00 -4.22
C MET A 1 19.86 -30.72 -3.17
N ALA A 2 20.27 -31.92 -2.77
CA ALA A 2 19.56 -32.69 -1.75
C ALA A 2 19.95 -32.15 -0.36
N PHE A 3 18.97 -31.84 0.48
CA PHE A 3 19.21 -31.50 1.88
C PHE A 3 19.08 -32.75 2.74
N THR A 4 20.20 -33.25 3.25
CA THR A 4 20.23 -34.28 4.29
C THR A 4 20.09 -33.62 5.66
N TRP A 5 19.05 -33.97 6.40
CA TRP A 5 18.81 -33.49 7.75
C TRP A 5 19.59 -34.33 8.78
N LEU A 6 20.22 -33.68 9.76
CA LEU A 6 20.76 -34.34 10.96
C LEU A 6 19.67 -34.42 12.04
N GLY A 7 18.94 -35.52 12.05
CA GLY A 7 18.03 -35.88 13.12
C GLY A 7 17.98 -37.40 13.28
N THR A 8 18.13 -37.90 14.51
CA THR A 8 17.93 -39.31 14.82
C THR A 8 16.43 -39.63 14.80
N ALA A 9 16.03 -40.57 13.96
CA ALA A 9 14.65 -41.04 13.87
C ALA A 9 14.32 -41.93 15.07
N THR A 10 13.22 -41.63 15.77
CA THR A 10 12.51 -42.64 16.54
C THR A 10 11.39 -43.22 15.69
N ALA A 11 11.24 -44.55 15.75
CA ALA A 11 10.25 -45.30 14.99
C ALA A 11 8.84 -44.82 15.35
N GLY A 12 8.22 -44.06 14.45
CA GLY A 12 6.90 -43.47 14.67
C GLY A 12 6.72 -42.04 14.15
N GLY A 13 7.39 -41.63 13.06
CA GLY A 13 6.94 -40.58 12.14
C GLY A 13 6.54 -39.19 12.68
N CYS A 14 6.85 -38.84 13.93
CA CYS A 14 6.44 -37.56 14.53
C CYS A 14 7.69 -36.72 14.85
N TRP A 15 7.81 -35.55 14.21
CA TRP A 15 8.92 -34.63 14.42
C TRP A 15 8.59 -33.66 15.54
N THR A 16 9.27 -33.77 16.69
CA THR A 16 9.25 -32.75 17.74
C THR A 16 10.59 -32.00 17.71
N ALA A 17 10.60 -30.84 17.04
CA ALA A 17 11.75 -29.94 17.10
C ALA A 17 11.74 -29.19 18.44
N THR A 18 12.86 -29.24 19.17
CA THR A 18 13.07 -28.41 20.37
C THR A 18 13.06 -26.92 20.00
N GLU A 19 12.59 -26.07 20.92
CA GLU A 19 12.46 -24.62 20.73
C GLU A 19 13.74 -23.96 20.17
N ALA A 20 14.92 -24.44 20.58
CA ALA A 20 16.20 -23.98 20.04
C ALA A 20 16.33 -24.18 18.52
N LYS A 21 15.85 -25.32 17.98
CA LYS A 21 15.86 -25.59 16.54
C LYS A 21 14.88 -24.69 15.77
N LYS A 22 13.75 -24.33 16.38
CA LYS A 22 12.79 -23.35 15.81
C LYS A 22 13.40 -21.95 15.75
N VAL A 23 14.11 -21.54 16.80
CA VAL A 23 14.84 -20.27 16.85
C VAL A 23 15.91 -20.21 15.75
N THR A 24 16.66 -21.29 15.52
CA THR A 24 17.66 -21.31 14.44
C THR A 24 17.04 -21.17 13.05
N VAL A 25 15.88 -21.80 12.80
CA VAL A 25 15.13 -21.64 11.54
C VAL A 25 14.64 -20.21 11.34
N ILE A 26 14.15 -19.57 12.41
CA ILE A 26 13.72 -18.16 12.37
C ILE A 26 14.91 -17.25 12.09
N VAL A 27 16.06 -17.48 12.73
CA VAL A 27 17.29 -16.71 12.50
C VAL A 27 17.78 -16.86 11.05
N ASP A 28 17.69 -18.06 10.46
CA ASP A 28 18.09 -18.30 9.08
C ASP A 28 17.15 -17.65 8.06
N VAL A 29 15.83 -17.69 8.31
CA VAL A 29 14.83 -16.96 7.50
C VAL A 29 15.04 -15.46 7.58
N LEU A 30 15.34 -14.94 8.77
CA LEU A 30 15.66 -13.52 8.97
C LEU A 30 16.96 -13.12 8.25
N ALA A 31 18.00 -13.96 8.31
CA ALA A 31 19.25 -13.71 7.59
C ALA A 31 19.06 -13.67 6.06
N ARG A 32 18.15 -14.48 5.52
CA ARG A 32 17.81 -14.50 4.08
C ARG A 32 16.98 -13.29 3.66
N LEU A 33 16.12 -12.77 4.53
CA LEU A 33 15.39 -11.52 4.33
C LEU A 33 16.32 -10.30 4.40
N VAL A 34 17.33 -10.33 5.26
CA VAL A 34 18.39 -9.30 5.33
C VAL A 34 19.20 -9.24 4.03
N ALA A 35 19.43 -10.38 3.37
CA ALA A 35 20.14 -10.43 2.08
C ALA A 35 19.34 -9.83 0.90
N THR A 36 18.03 -9.60 1.04
CA THR A 36 17.18 -9.00 0.00
C THR A 36 17.09 -7.46 0.03
N GLY A 37 17.85 -6.78 0.91
CA GLY A 37 18.11 -5.34 0.78
C GLY A 37 17.04 -4.39 1.34
N CYS A 38 16.22 -4.81 2.30
CA CYS A 38 15.39 -3.87 3.07
C CYS A 38 16.22 -3.28 4.24
N ASP A 39 16.66 -2.04 4.11
CA ASP A 39 17.42 -1.29 5.13
C ASP A 39 16.58 -1.03 6.39
N TYR A 40 16.88 -1.74 7.48
CA TYR A 40 16.30 -1.52 8.81
C TYR A 40 17.37 -1.06 9.81
N TYR A 41 17.43 0.26 9.99
CA TYR A 41 17.86 1.01 11.18
C TYR A 41 19.28 0.86 11.74
N ARG A 42 20.07 1.93 11.51
CA ARG A 42 21.15 2.38 12.38
C ARG A 42 20.57 2.86 13.72
N LEU A 43 20.93 2.24 14.86
CA LEU A 43 21.24 2.80 16.21
C LEU A 43 21.02 1.80 17.38
N PRO A 44 21.68 2.01 18.55
CA PRO A 44 22.33 0.97 19.35
C PRO A 44 21.51 0.42 20.51
N ILE A 45 21.95 -0.75 20.94
CA ILE A 45 21.30 -1.64 21.90
C ILE A 45 21.86 -1.33 23.30
N THR A 46 21.02 -0.86 24.23
CA THR A 46 21.35 -0.94 25.66
C THR A 46 20.17 -1.52 26.44
N THR A 47 20.43 -2.76 26.88
CA THR A 47 19.93 -3.41 28.10
C THR A 47 18.42 -3.39 28.38
N GLY A 48 17.82 -4.56 28.18
CA GLY A 48 17.11 -5.21 29.27
C GLY A 48 15.76 -4.60 29.66
N THR A 49 14.88 -4.37 28.70
CA THR A 49 13.45 -4.40 28.98
C THR A 49 12.74 -4.85 27.72
N LYS A 50 12.08 -6.01 27.80
CA LYS A 50 10.94 -6.40 26.97
C LYS A 50 10.93 -5.69 25.62
N VAL A 51 11.72 -6.18 24.66
CA VAL A 51 11.52 -5.83 23.26
C VAL A 51 10.17 -6.44 22.90
N MET A 52 9.10 -5.75 23.28
CA MET A 52 7.89 -5.73 22.49
C MET A 52 8.38 -5.23 21.15
N ILE A 53 8.79 -6.16 20.30
CA ILE A 53 8.52 -6.01 18.89
C ILE A 53 7.02 -5.78 18.91
N ASN A 54 6.62 -4.51 18.84
CA ASN A 54 5.24 -4.12 18.72
C ASN A 54 4.86 -4.57 17.32
N MET A 55 4.65 -5.87 17.18
CA MET A 55 4.04 -6.54 16.05
C MET A 55 2.54 -6.21 16.11
N LYS A 56 2.22 -4.92 16.27
CA LYS A 56 0.90 -4.39 15.97
C LYS A 56 0.79 -4.53 14.48
N SER A 57 0.37 -5.72 14.05
CA SER A 57 -0.19 -6.08 12.76
C SER A 57 -0.10 -4.89 11.80
N MET A 58 1.05 -4.70 11.14
CA MET A 58 1.13 -3.70 10.10
C MET A 58 0.29 -4.27 8.96
N ASN A 59 -0.95 -3.77 8.85
CA ASN A 59 -1.81 -4.10 7.72
C ASN A 59 -0.99 -3.80 6.45
N PRO A 60 -0.70 -4.80 5.60
CA PRO A 60 0.17 -4.61 4.43
C PRO A 60 -0.28 -3.45 3.55
N SER A 61 -1.61 -3.28 3.43
CA SER A 61 -2.28 -2.14 2.81
C SER A 61 -1.80 -0.79 3.35
N SER A 62 -1.67 -0.65 4.68
CA SER A 62 -1.23 0.58 5.32
C SER A 62 0.24 0.91 5.02
N CYS A 63 1.11 -0.10 4.85
CA CYS A 63 2.52 0.10 4.49
C CYS A 63 2.64 0.57 3.03
N ILE A 64 1.95 -0.12 2.12
CA ILE A 64 1.93 0.24 0.69
C ILE A 64 1.46 1.68 0.51
N LEU A 65 0.43 2.09 1.23
CA LEU A 65 -0.12 3.44 1.17
C LEU A 65 0.78 4.49 1.83
N SER A 66 1.44 4.17 2.95
CA SER A 66 2.36 5.09 3.60
C SER A 66 3.62 5.36 2.79
N ASP A 67 4.09 4.37 2.04
CA ASP A 67 5.31 4.47 1.23
C ASP A 67 5.06 5.17 -0.12
N ASN A 68 3.80 5.20 -0.57
CA ASN A 68 3.39 5.78 -1.84
C ASN A 68 2.47 7.01 -1.67
N ARG A 69 2.78 7.89 -0.71
CA ARG A 69 1.94 9.05 -0.41
C ARG A 69 1.73 9.99 -1.60
N LEU A 70 0.55 10.59 -1.69
CA LEU A 70 0.25 11.64 -2.67
C LEU A 70 1.03 12.93 -2.32
N THR A 71 1.91 13.34 -3.22
CA THR A 71 2.67 14.60 -3.14
C THR A 71 2.17 15.64 -4.15
N GLY A 72 1.26 15.25 -5.04
CA GLY A 72 0.66 16.08 -6.08
C GLY A 72 1.04 15.60 -7.49
N PRO A 73 2.31 15.75 -7.92
CA PRO A 73 2.74 15.33 -9.27
C PRO A 73 2.54 13.84 -9.55
N ASN A 74 2.61 13.00 -8.53
CA ASN A 74 2.47 11.54 -8.62
C ASN A 74 1.01 11.04 -8.57
N PHE A 75 0.01 11.90 -8.81
CA PHE A 75 -1.41 11.56 -8.66
C PHE A 75 -1.83 10.27 -9.37
N SER A 76 -1.38 10.03 -10.59
CA SER A 76 -1.77 8.82 -11.31
C SER A 76 -1.13 7.54 -10.76
N ASP A 77 0.10 7.60 -10.25
CA ASP A 77 0.75 6.45 -9.62
C ASP A 77 0.11 6.16 -8.26
N TRP A 78 -0.14 7.22 -7.49
CA TRP A 78 -0.91 7.14 -6.24
C TRP A 78 -2.29 6.51 -6.46
N LEU A 79 -3.04 6.97 -7.47
CA LEU A 79 -4.38 6.44 -7.76
C LEU A 79 -4.33 4.95 -8.14
N ARG A 80 -3.32 4.53 -8.92
CA ARG A 80 -3.11 3.11 -9.25
C ARG A 80 -2.84 2.28 -8.00
N ASN A 81 -1.98 2.76 -7.11
CA ASN A 81 -1.65 2.06 -5.87
C ASN A 81 -2.86 1.97 -4.91
N LEU A 82 -3.63 3.06 -4.79
CA LEU A 82 -4.87 3.08 -4.03
C LEU A 82 -5.87 2.05 -4.57
N ASN A 83 -6.12 2.06 -5.88
CA ASN A 83 -7.05 1.10 -6.51
C ASN A 83 -6.62 -0.36 -6.29
N ASN A 84 -5.33 -0.66 -6.34
CA ASN A 84 -4.82 -2.00 -6.05
C ASN A 84 -5.17 -2.45 -4.63
N VAL A 85 -4.94 -1.58 -3.64
CA VAL A 85 -5.28 -1.86 -2.23
C VAL A 85 -6.79 -2.04 -2.05
N LEU A 86 -7.61 -1.15 -2.63
CA LEU A 86 -9.06 -1.24 -2.51
C LEU A 86 -9.62 -2.50 -3.19
N ASN A 87 -9.05 -2.91 -4.32
CA ASN A 87 -9.47 -4.13 -5.01
C ASN A 87 -9.11 -5.39 -4.23
N MET A 88 -7.95 -5.41 -3.54
CA MET A 88 -7.58 -6.52 -2.65
C MET A 88 -8.57 -6.69 -1.49
N GLU A 89 -9.23 -5.60 -1.07
CA GLU A 89 -10.19 -5.59 0.03
C GLU A 89 -11.65 -5.57 -0.43
N ALA A 90 -11.91 -5.74 -1.74
CA ALA A 90 -13.23 -5.67 -2.35
C ALA A 90 -13.98 -4.34 -2.09
N LEU A 91 -13.25 -3.25 -1.92
CA LEU A 91 -13.77 -1.90 -1.65
C LEU A 91 -13.76 -0.98 -2.90
N GLY A 92 -13.25 -1.45 -4.03
CA GLY A 92 -13.12 -0.63 -5.25
C GLY A 92 -14.43 -0.02 -5.73
N TYR A 93 -15.55 -0.73 -5.52
CA TYR A 93 -16.88 -0.28 -5.91
C TYR A 93 -17.27 1.08 -5.30
N ILE A 94 -16.83 1.38 -4.07
CA ILE A 94 -17.13 2.65 -3.37
C ILE A 94 -16.75 3.88 -4.18
N LEU A 95 -15.65 3.81 -4.95
CA LEU A 95 -15.19 4.94 -5.77
C LEU A 95 -15.86 5.01 -7.15
N GLU A 96 -16.54 3.94 -7.58
CA GLU A 96 -17.15 3.80 -8.90
C GLU A 96 -18.68 3.98 -8.87
N THR A 97 -19.39 3.28 -7.97
CA THR A 97 -20.86 3.24 -7.93
C THR A 97 -21.48 4.44 -7.23
N GLN A 98 -22.53 5.05 -7.79
CA GLN A 98 -23.18 6.22 -7.21
C GLN A 98 -23.42 6.09 -5.70
N GLU A 99 -23.23 7.20 -4.98
CA GLU A 99 -23.48 7.28 -3.54
C GLU A 99 -24.91 6.78 -3.25
N ILE A 100 -25.04 5.89 -2.28
CA ILE A 100 -26.34 5.36 -1.89
C ILE A 100 -27.04 6.44 -1.08
N GLU A 101 -28.25 6.82 -1.49
CA GLU A 101 -29.03 7.81 -0.75
C GLU A 101 -29.43 7.26 0.63
N LEU A 102 -29.50 8.17 1.61
CA LEU A 102 -29.95 7.82 2.95
C LEU A 102 -31.36 7.22 2.85
N PRO A 103 -31.59 6.00 3.36
CA PRO A 103 -32.90 5.38 3.33
C PRO A 103 -33.94 6.27 4.03
N SER A 104 -35.11 6.43 3.40
CA SER A 104 -36.26 7.13 3.99
C SER A 104 -36.92 6.27 5.07
N GLY A 105 -37.82 6.87 5.88
CA GLY A 105 -38.47 6.17 6.99
C GLY A 105 -39.35 4.98 6.59
N ASP A 106 -39.65 4.83 5.30
CA ASP A 106 -40.37 3.71 4.67
C ASP A 106 -39.45 2.68 4.00
N ALA A 107 -38.12 2.81 4.16
CA ALA A 107 -37.16 1.88 3.61
C ALA A 107 -37.32 0.46 4.17
N THR A 108 -37.11 -0.52 3.29
CA THR A 108 -37.07 -1.93 3.68
C THR A 108 -35.82 -2.23 4.53
N SER A 109 -35.88 -3.30 5.34
CA SER A 109 -34.71 -3.76 6.11
C SER A 109 -33.49 -3.95 5.21
N ASP A 110 -33.67 -4.58 4.05
CA ASP A 110 -32.59 -4.85 3.10
C ASP A 110 -31.95 -3.56 2.57
N GLN A 111 -32.73 -2.49 2.35
CA GLN A 111 -32.21 -1.19 1.93
C GLN A 111 -31.40 -0.51 3.04
N GLN A 112 -31.85 -0.62 4.29
CA GLN A 112 -31.12 -0.09 5.43
C GLN A 112 -29.79 -0.84 5.63
N ASP A 113 -29.82 -2.17 5.58
CA ASP A 113 -28.63 -3.02 5.72
C ASP A 113 -27.60 -2.73 4.61
N ALA A 114 -28.06 -2.53 3.37
CA ALA A 114 -27.20 -2.15 2.25
C ALA A 114 -26.54 -0.78 2.45
N TYR A 115 -27.29 0.22 2.93
CA TYR A 115 -26.75 1.54 3.24
C TYR A 115 -25.72 1.49 4.38
N ASP A 116 -26.03 0.76 5.46
CA ASP A 116 -25.15 0.64 6.61
C ASP A 116 -23.82 -0.03 6.22
N GLN A 117 -23.89 -1.10 5.42
CA GLN A 117 -22.70 -1.77 4.89
C GLN A 117 -21.88 -0.84 3.98
N TRP A 118 -22.53 -0.12 3.07
CA TRP A 118 -21.88 0.85 2.19
C TRP A 118 -21.19 1.96 2.99
N SER A 119 -21.83 2.48 4.04
CA SER A 119 -21.30 3.53 4.91
C SER A 119 -20.05 3.08 5.68
N ILE A 120 -20.05 1.83 6.16
CA ILE A 120 -18.88 1.21 6.79
C ILE A 120 -17.73 1.10 5.78
N ASP A 121 -18.01 0.67 4.57
CA ASP A 121 -17.00 0.49 3.53
C ASP A 121 -16.46 1.84 3.01
N ASP A 122 -17.31 2.86 2.82
CA ASP A 122 -16.86 4.23 2.52
C ASP A 122 -15.94 4.79 3.60
N THR A 123 -16.26 4.52 4.87
CA THR A 123 -15.42 4.89 6.01
C THR A 123 -14.03 4.23 5.94
N LYS A 124 -13.94 2.95 5.56
CA LYS A 124 -12.65 2.26 5.36
C LYS A 124 -11.87 2.85 4.19
N VAL A 125 -12.52 3.09 3.05
CA VAL A 125 -11.89 3.71 1.88
C VAL A 125 -11.33 5.08 2.25
N ARG A 126 -12.11 5.89 2.96
CA ARG A 126 -11.66 7.19 3.46
C ARG A 126 -10.42 7.06 4.35
N TYR A 127 -10.37 6.08 5.26
CA TYR A 127 -9.18 5.80 6.06
C TYR A 127 -7.95 5.49 5.20
N TYR A 128 -8.09 4.63 4.18
CA TYR A 128 -6.99 4.33 3.26
C TYR A 128 -6.53 5.55 2.47
N MET A 129 -7.47 6.38 2.01
CA MET A 129 -7.13 7.65 1.37
C MET A 129 -6.30 8.50 2.33
N PHE A 130 -6.78 8.80 3.54
CA PHE A 130 -6.04 9.63 4.50
C PHE A 130 -4.66 9.05 4.85
N ALA A 131 -4.54 7.74 5.04
CA ALA A 131 -3.24 7.08 5.30
C ALA A 131 -2.22 7.31 4.17
N SER A 132 -2.71 7.42 2.93
CA SER A 132 -1.92 7.65 1.72
C SER A 132 -1.75 9.13 1.32
N LEU A 133 -2.29 10.08 2.10
CA LEU A 133 -2.14 11.51 1.84
C LEU A 133 -0.97 12.10 2.64
N SER A 134 -0.40 13.19 2.13
CA SER A 134 0.50 14.06 2.91
C SER A 134 -0.30 14.81 3.98
N ASN A 135 0.35 15.20 5.09
CA ASN A 135 -0.32 15.87 6.20
C ASN A 135 -1.07 17.15 5.77
N GLU A 136 -0.54 17.87 4.78
CA GLU A 136 -1.18 19.06 4.23
C GLU A 136 -2.50 18.70 3.52
N LEU A 137 -2.48 17.67 2.68
CA LEU A 137 -3.67 17.18 2.00
C LEU A 137 -4.70 16.61 2.96
N GLN A 138 -4.27 15.95 4.04
CA GLN A 138 -5.20 15.48 5.07
C GLN A 138 -5.97 16.65 5.69
N LYS A 139 -5.29 17.73 6.09
CA LYS A 139 -5.94 18.93 6.66
C LYS A 139 -6.93 19.57 5.70
N GLN A 140 -6.58 19.64 4.41
CA GLN A 140 -7.46 20.24 3.40
C GLN A 140 -8.77 19.44 3.17
N HIS A 141 -8.79 18.14 3.49
CA HIS A 141 -9.90 17.25 3.19
C HIS A 141 -10.59 16.69 4.44
N GLU A 142 -10.21 17.10 5.66
CA GLU A 142 -10.69 16.53 6.93
C GLU A 142 -12.21 16.64 7.13
N ASN A 143 -12.83 17.67 6.56
CA ASN A 143 -14.27 17.95 6.68
C ASN A 143 -15.12 17.26 5.62
N ILE A 144 -14.50 16.58 4.65
CA ILE A 144 -15.21 15.87 3.58
C ILE A 144 -15.56 14.47 4.08
N LYS A 145 -16.85 14.14 4.02
CA LYS A 145 -17.38 12.89 4.58
C LYS A 145 -17.29 11.72 3.61
N SER A 146 -17.44 11.99 2.31
CA SER A 146 -17.49 10.98 1.25
C SER A 146 -16.11 10.76 0.63
N SER A 147 -15.66 9.51 0.55
CA SER A 147 -14.37 9.18 -0.08
C SER A 147 -14.34 9.58 -1.57
N ARG A 148 -15.48 9.50 -2.23
CA ARG A 148 -15.66 9.92 -3.63
C ARG A 148 -15.46 11.42 -3.82
N GLU A 149 -16.00 12.24 -2.93
CA GLU A 149 -15.80 13.68 -2.97
C GLU A 149 -14.33 14.06 -2.77
N ILE A 150 -13.63 13.39 -1.85
CA ILE A 150 -12.18 13.54 -1.67
C ILE A 150 -11.46 13.23 -2.98
N LEU A 151 -11.76 12.09 -3.62
CA LEU A 151 -11.11 11.68 -4.87
C LEU A 151 -11.39 12.68 -6.00
N LYS A 152 -12.63 13.17 -6.10
CA LYS A 152 -13.03 14.17 -7.11
C LYS A 152 -12.25 15.47 -6.93
N ASN A 153 -12.08 15.95 -5.70
CA ASN A 153 -11.31 17.15 -5.40
C ASN A 153 -9.82 16.96 -5.72
N LEU A 154 -9.22 15.84 -5.30
CA LEU A 154 -7.82 15.52 -5.61
C LEU A 154 -7.59 15.40 -7.13
N ARG A 155 -8.52 14.79 -7.86
CA ARG A 155 -8.47 14.71 -9.33
C ARG A 155 -8.56 16.09 -9.97
N LYS A 156 -9.36 17.01 -9.43
CA LYS A 156 -9.44 18.39 -9.92
C LYS A 156 -8.13 19.15 -9.70
N LEU A 157 -7.46 18.95 -8.56
CA LEU A 157 -6.21 19.62 -8.21
C LEU A 157 -4.99 19.07 -8.98
N TYR A 158 -4.91 17.75 -9.14
CA TYR A 158 -3.68 17.09 -9.60
C TYR A 158 -3.86 16.21 -10.85
N GLY A 159 -5.08 15.88 -11.24
CA GLY A 159 -5.34 15.02 -12.41
C GLY A 159 -4.87 15.66 -13.70
N GLU A 160 -5.13 16.96 -13.89
CA GLU A 160 -4.70 17.70 -15.08
C GLU A 160 -3.19 17.92 -15.10
N ASN A 161 -2.60 18.27 -13.95
CA ASN A 161 -1.15 18.47 -13.82
C ASN A 161 -0.36 17.19 -14.11
N SER A 162 -0.86 16.03 -13.70
CA SER A 162 -0.25 14.74 -14.05
C SER A 162 -0.28 14.49 -15.55
N ARG A 163 -1.36 14.89 -16.24
CA ARG A 163 -1.46 14.80 -17.71
C ARG A 163 -0.47 15.74 -18.40
N ILE A 164 -0.37 16.99 -17.93
CA ILE A 164 0.59 17.98 -18.46
C ILE A 164 2.04 17.50 -18.25
N ALA A 165 2.38 17.02 -17.06
CA ALA A 165 3.73 16.52 -16.77
C ALA A 165 4.12 15.36 -17.71
N ARG A 166 3.21 14.42 -17.94
CA ARG A 166 3.42 13.33 -18.92
C ARG A 166 3.59 13.83 -20.34
N TYR A 167 2.78 14.81 -20.74
CA TYR A 167 2.87 15.42 -22.05
C TYR A 167 4.23 16.10 -22.25
N GLU A 168 4.70 16.88 -21.28
CA GLU A 168 6.01 17.54 -21.38
C GLU A 168 7.17 16.54 -21.41
N ILE A 169 7.16 15.48 -20.59
CA ILE A 169 8.17 14.41 -20.68
C ILE A 169 8.14 13.74 -22.06
N SER A 170 6.96 13.41 -22.58
CA SER A 170 6.82 12.78 -23.90
C SER A 170 7.30 13.71 -25.01
N LYS A 171 6.98 15.00 -24.91
CA LYS A 171 7.38 16.03 -25.85
C LYS A 171 8.89 16.23 -25.87
N GLU A 172 9.54 16.27 -24.72
CA GLU A 172 11.01 16.33 -24.64
C GLU A 172 11.64 15.05 -25.20
N LEU A 173 11.07 13.86 -24.92
CA LEU A 173 11.52 12.60 -25.50
C LEU A 173 11.42 12.60 -27.04
N PHE A 174 10.30 13.05 -27.60
CA PHE A 174 10.13 13.14 -29.07
C PHE A 174 10.97 14.24 -29.71
N ARG A 175 11.36 15.27 -28.95
CA ARG A 175 12.27 16.34 -29.41
C ARG A 175 13.73 15.97 -29.29
N ALA A 176 14.07 15.00 -28.44
CA ALA A 176 15.43 14.51 -28.30
C ALA A 176 15.90 13.95 -29.65
N ARG A 177 16.76 14.71 -30.33
CA ARG A 177 17.44 14.27 -31.55
C ARG A 177 18.88 13.95 -31.20
N MET A 178 19.37 12.85 -31.76
CA MET A 178 20.79 12.54 -31.74
C MET A 178 21.55 13.63 -32.49
N GLN A 179 22.63 14.15 -31.91
CA GLN A 179 23.50 15.09 -32.60
C GLN A 179 24.29 14.36 -33.69
N GLU A 180 24.55 15.04 -34.81
CA GLU A 180 25.29 14.44 -35.91
C GLU A 180 26.73 14.12 -35.45
N GLY A 181 27.13 12.85 -35.56
CA GLY A 181 28.45 12.37 -35.15
C GLY A 181 28.58 11.85 -33.71
N THR A 182 27.52 11.88 -32.88
CA THR A 182 27.52 11.17 -31.58
C THR A 182 27.17 9.69 -31.73
N GLU A 183 27.84 8.83 -30.95
CA GLU A 183 27.52 7.41 -30.88
C GLU A 183 26.09 7.17 -30.39
N VAL A 184 25.40 6.22 -31.02
CA VAL A 184 24.02 5.82 -30.68
C VAL A 184 23.92 5.39 -29.21
N ALA A 185 24.97 4.76 -28.65
CA ALA A 185 25.01 4.34 -27.25
C ALA A 185 24.90 5.50 -26.25
N ALA A 186 25.26 6.72 -26.63
CA ALA A 186 25.13 7.90 -25.77
C ALA A 186 23.72 8.53 -25.82
N HIS A 187 22.88 8.10 -26.77
CA HIS A 187 21.55 8.65 -27.01
C HIS A 187 20.39 7.78 -26.48
N VAL A 188 20.66 6.49 -26.22
CA VAL A 188 19.71 5.49 -25.71
C VAL A 188 19.77 5.42 -24.19
#